data_AF-A0A6P7NVI8-F1
#
_entry.id   AF-A0A6P7NVI8-F1
#
_cell.length_a   1.000
_cell.length_b   1.000
_cell.length_c   1.000
_cell.angle_alpha   90.00
_cell.angle_beta   90.00
_cell.angle_gamma   90.00
#
_symmetry.space_group_name_H-M   'P 1'
#
loop_
_entity.id
_entity.type
_entity.pdbx_description
1 polymer ?
#
loop_
_entity_poly.entity_id
_entity_poly.type
_entity_poly.pdbx_seq_one_letter_code
_entity_poly.pdbx_strand_id
1 'polypeptide(L)'
;MLIGNSGTLAVRCCIVKPLACLFTSTSNMAKSKFEYVRSFETDDTCLRNCYIVVRLDGRNFHKFAAQHNFTKPNDNRALGLMTRSARSVMEELEDIVISYGQSDEFSFVFKRTSTWFKRRASKLMTHVASQFSSSYVFYWKEFFGEQPLLYPPGFDGRVVLYPSNRNLRDYLSWRQADCHINNLYNTVFWTLVQKGGLTTVQAEDRLKGTLAADKNEILFSDFDINYNNESAQHRKGTALIWEKRDETVTKRMKVPNEEEKDVAVTRSRRRVEAHHCDIIGDQFWEDHPEILEDDSC
;
A
#
# COMPACT_ATOMS: atom_id res chain seq x y z
N MET A 1 107.55 -5.65 46.55
CA MET A 1 107.27 -4.20 46.63
C MET A 1 105.76 -4.05 46.81
N LEU A 2 105.30 -3.92 48.05
CA LEU A 2 105.03 -2.65 48.76
C LEU A 2 103.84 -1.88 48.17
N ILE A 3 102.74 -1.87 48.96
CA ILE A 3 101.87 -0.72 49.34
C ILE A 3 101.21 0.07 48.17
N GLY A 4 99.90 0.36 48.08
CA GLY A 4 98.80 0.49 49.03
C GLY A 4 98.12 1.87 48.84
N ASN A 5 96.78 1.89 48.67
CA ASN A 5 95.80 3.01 48.80
C ASN A 5 95.97 4.26 47.88
N SER A 6 94.96 5.08 47.53
CA SER A 6 93.52 5.27 47.83
C SER A 6 92.96 6.18 46.70
N GLY A 7 91.78 5.97 46.12
CA GLY A 7 90.48 6.39 46.65
C GLY A 7 90.01 7.73 46.03
N THR A 8 88.93 7.72 45.22
CA THR A 8 88.01 8.86 45.07
C THR A 8 86.67 8.41 44.49
N LEU A 9 85.59 8.70 45.21
CA LEU A 9 84.19 8.46 44.84
C LEU A 9 83.78 9.32 43.64
N ALA A 10 83.04 8.74 42.70
CA ALA A 10 82.15 9.46 41.80
C ALA A 10 80.78 8.77 41.77
N VAL A 11 79.78 9.43 42.34
CA VAL A 11 78.37 9.05 42.30
C VAL A 11 77.81 9.32 40.91
N ARG A 12 77.09 8.35 40.29
CA ARG A 12 75.95 8.67 39.42
C ARG A 12 75.03 7.49 39.11
N CYS A 13 73.88 7.55 39.78
CA CYS A 13 72.52 7.39 39.25
C CYS A 13 72.22 6.11 38.44
N CYS A 14 71.65 5.11 39.12
CA CYS A 14 70.83 4.08 38.48
C CYS A 14 69.59 4.74 37.87
N ILE A 15 69.58 4.94 36.55
CA ILE A 15 68.40 5.36 35.81
C ILE A 15 67.44 4.17 35.77
N VAL A 16 66.38 4.25 36.58
CA VAL A 16 65.21 3.37 36.49
C VAL A 16 64.58 3.63 35.13
N LYS A 17 64.57 2.64 34.24
CA LYS A 17 63.81 2.70 32.98
C LYS A 17 62.32 2.87 33.33
N PRO A 18 61.64 3.93 32.87
CA PRO A 18 60.21 4.03 33.08
C PRO A 18 59.53 2.90 32.30
N LEU A 19 58.73 2.10 32.99
CA LEU A 19 57.79 1.19 32.39
C LEU A 19 56.83 2.07 31.56
N ALA A 20 57.00 2.08 30.24
CA ALA A 20 56.06 2.73 29.36
C ALA A 20 54.74 1.95 29.47
N CYS A 21 53.82 2.47 30.28
CA CYS A 21 52.44 2.02 30.28
C CYS A 21 51.87 2.44 28.93
N LEU A 22 51.91 1.53 27.95
CA LEU A 22 51.15 1.63 26.72
C LEU A 22 49.67 1.57 27.11
N PHE A 23 49.12 2.72 27.50
CA PHE A 23 47.68 2.93 27.43
C PHE A 23 47.32 2.91 25.95
N THR A 24 47.00 1.72 25.44
CA THR A 24 46.11 1.62 24.29
C THR A 24 44.77 2.15 24.76
N SER A 25 44.59 3.47 24.67
CA SER A 25 43.27 4.07 24.61
C SER A 25 42.62 3.52 23.36
N THR A 26 41.97 2.35 23.46
CA THR A 26 40.94 1.98 22.51
C THR A 26 39.89 3.07 22.62
N SER A 27 39.92 4.00 21.67
CA SER A 27 38.87 4.97 21.47
C SER A 27 37.61 4.17 21.14
N ASN A 28 36.86 3.77 22.18
CA ASN A 28 35.53 3.23 22.01
C ASN A 28 34.73 4.33 21.34
N MET A 29 34.52 4.17 20.03
CA MET A 29 33.71 5.07 19.20
C MET A 29 32.44 5.39 19.97
N ALA A 30 32.12 6.67 20.20
CA ALA A 30 31.05 7.07 21.12
C ALA A 30 29.69 6.39 20.84
N LYS A 31 29.45 5.97 19.59
CA LYS A 31 28.26 5.20 19.17
C LYS A 31 28.27 3.73 19.62
N SER A 32 29.42 3.06 19.73
CA SER A 32 29.49 1.63 20.07
C SER A 32 28.98 1.34 21.47
N LYS A 33 29.08 2.30 22.41
CA LYS A 33 28.49 2.21 23.76
C LYS A 33 26.99 1.96 23.73
N PHE A 34 26.28 2.45 22.71
CA PHE A 34 24.83 2.37 22.60
C PHE A 34 24.36 1.36 21.55
N GLU A 35 25.27 0.70 20.81
CA GLU A 35 24.92 -0.17 19.69
C GLU A 35 24.09 -1.41 20.11
N TYR A 36 24.25 -1.85 21.36
CA TYR A 36 23.49 -2.99 21.90
C TYR A 36 21.97 -2.81 21.77
N VAL A 37 21.44 -1.57 21.71
CA VAL A 37 19.99 -1.34 21.56
C VAL A 37 19.43 -1.86 20.25
N ARG A 38 20.27 -2.02 19.21
CA ARG A 38 19.86 -2.62 17.92
C ARG A 38 19.47 -4.09 18.05
N SER A 39 19.96 -4.79 19.08
CA SER A 39 19.63 -6.20 19.32
C SER A 39 18.18 -6.42 19.79
N PHE A 40 17.48 -5.36 20.22
CA PHE A 40 16.06 -5.42 20.54
C PHE A 40 15.15 -5.34 19.30
N GLU A 41 15.70 -5.03 18.12
CA GLU A 41 14.93 -5.12 16.87
C GLU A 41 14.56 -6.58 16.59
N THR A 42 13.27 -6.84 16.42
CA THR A 42 12.77 -8.19 16.10
C THR A 42 12.77 -8.38 14.59
N ASP A 43 13.21 -9.56 14.14
CA ASP A 43 13.07 -9.94 12.72
C ASP A 43 11.63 -10.31 12.41
N ASP A 44 11.07 -9.67 11.39
CA ASP A 44 9.68 -9.76 10.98
C ASP A 44 9.56 -10.22 9.52
N THR A 45 10.48 -11.09 9.11
CA THR A 45 10.55 -11.65 7.77
C THR A 45 9.34 -12.55 7.49
N CYS A 46 8.58 -12.24 6.43
CA CYS A 46 7.44 -13.03 5.98
C CYS A 46 7.88 -14.39 5.42
N LEU A 47 7.07 -15.43 5.67
CA LEU A 47 7.27 -16.78 5.16
C LEU A 47 7.46 -16.76 3.63
N ARG A 48 8.43 -17.53 3.14
CA ARG A 48 8.73 -17.66 1.70
C ARG A 48 7.61 -18.41 0.98
N ASN A 49 7.54 -18.25 -0.34
CA ASN A 49 6.57 -18.91 -1.22
C ASN A 49 5.10 -18.66 -0.79
N CYS A 50 4.85 -17.53 -0.13
CA CYS A 50 3.53 -17.05 0.22
C CYS A 50 3.32 -15.67 -0.39
N TYR A 51 2.10 -15.42 -0.87
CA TYR A 51 1.67 -14.08 -1.23
C TYR A 51 1.69 -13.22 0.02
N ILE A 52 2.13 -11.98 -0.14
CA ILE A 52 2.09 -11.00 0.94
C ILE A 52 1.03 -9.99 0.58
N VAL A 53 -0.02 -9.91 1.39
CA VAL A 53 -1.09 -8.93 1.21
C VAL A 53 -0.94 -7.85 2.24
N VAL A 54 -0.75 -6.62 1.78
CA VAL A 54 -0.82 -5.42 2.62
C VAL A 54 -2.18 -4.78 2.44
N ARG A 55 -3.01 -4.79 3.48
CA ARG A 55 -4.31 -4.13 3.46
C ARG A 55 -4.24 -2.83 4.25
N LEU A 56 -4.64 -1.74 3.60
CA LEU A 56 -4.84 -0.42 4.20
C LEU A 56 -6.32 -0.16 4.45
N ASP A 57 -6.61 0.55 5.53
CA ASP A 57 -7.96 0.95 5.95
C ASP A 57 -7.95 2.40 6.47
N GLY A 58 -8.93 3.21 6.06
CA GLY A 58 -9.05 4.60 6.45
C GLY A 58 -9.32 4.79 7.95
N ARG A 59 -8.38 5.38 8.70
CA ARG A 59 -8.55 5.58 10.14
C ARG A 59 -9.65 6.60 10.41
N ASN A 60 -10.72 6.16 11.08
CA ASN A 60 -11.88 6.99 11.42
C ASN A 60 -12.51 7.67 10.19
N PHE A 61 -12.54 6.97 9.06
CA PHE A 61 -12.98 7.56 7.79
C PHE A 61 -14.46 7.97 7.78
N HIS A 62 -15.28 7.41 8.67
CA HIS A 62 -16.66 7.87 8.85
C HIS A 62 -16.74 9.34 9.27
N LYS A 63 -15.87 9.76 10.21
CA LYS A 63 -15.74 11.18 10.62
C LYS A 63 -15.10 12.01 9.50
N PHE A 64 -14.11 11.46 8.82
CA PHE A 64 -13.45 12.13 7.69
C PHE A 64 -14.43 12.46 6.58
N ALA A 65 -15.24 11.48 6.15
CA ALA A 65 -16.26 11.62 5.13
C ALA A 65 -17.33 12.65 5.52
N ALA A 66 -17.76 12.68 6.78
CA ALA A 66 -18.72 13.67 7.27
C ALA A 66 -18.16 15.10 7.24
N GLN A 67 -16.92 15.30 7.73
CA GLN A 67 -16.30 16.62 7.77
C GLN A 67 -15.93 17.15 6.37
N HIS A 68 -15.68 16.25 5.43
CA HIS A 68 -15.41 16.58 4.02
C HIS A 68 -16.64 16.40 3.12
N ASN A 69 -17.85 16.37 3.68
CA ASN A 69 -19.11 16.39 2.90
C ASN A 69 -19.15 15.37 1.75
N PHE A 70 -18.75 14.13 2.02
CA PHE A 70 -18.79 13.08 1.01
C PHE A 70 -20.23 12.78 0.61
N THR A 71 -20.46 12.60 -0.69
CA THR A 71 -21.75 12.15 -1.20
C THR A 71 -22.06 10.75 -0.67
N LYS A 72 -23.32 10.53 -0.30
CA LYS A 72 -23.84 9.25 0.18
C LYS A 72 -24.84 8.68 -0.84
N PRO A 73 -24.83 7.36 -1.11
CA PRO A 73 -24.05 6.32 -0.43
C PRO A 73 -22.56 6.29 -0.82
N ASN A 74 -22.22 6.71 -2.04
CA ASN A 74 -20.86 6.67 -2.59
C ASN A 74 -20.42 8.03 -3.13
N ASP A 75 -19.15 8.38 -2.97
CA ASP A 75 -18.55 9.59 -3.53
C ASP A 75 -17.47 9.24 -4.57
N ASN A 76 -17.74 9.53 -5.85
CA ASN A 76 -16.83 9.23 -6.95
C ASN A 76 -15.48 9.96 -6.82
N ARG A 77 -15.45 11.15 -6.19
CA ARG A 77 -14.21 11.90 -5.97
C ARG A 77 -13.32 11.15 -4.99
N ALA A 78 -13.91 10.67 -3.90
CA ALA A 78 -13.20 9.89 -2.88
C ALA A 78 -12.68 8.55 -3.45
N LEU A 79 -13.53 7.80 -4.15
CA LEU A 79 -13.15 6.52 -4.76
C LEU A 79 -12.09 6.71 -5.85
N GLY A 80 -12.21 7.77 -6.66
CA GLY A 80 -11.21 8.16 -7.65
C GLY A 80 -9.87 8.49 -7.01
N LEU A 81 -9.87 9.26 -5.91
CA LEU A 81 -8.65 9.59 -5.17
C LEU A 81 -7.99 8.34 -4.58
N MET A 82 -8.76 7.47 -3.92
CA MET A 82 -8.26 6.19 -3.39
C MET A 82 -7.60 5.35 -4.49
N THR A 83 -8.24 5.27 -5.66
CA THR A 83 -7.73 4.54 -6.83
C THR A 83 -6.44 5.19 -7.36
N ARG A 84 -6.38 6.52 -7.44
CA ARG A 84 -5.16 7.24 -7.87
C ARG A 84 -4.00 7.01 -6.91
N SER A 85 -4.27 7.05 -5.60
CA SER A 85 -3.28 6.77 -4.56
C SER A 85 -2.77 5.33 -4.65
N ALA A 86 -3.65 4.35 -4.84
CA ALA A 86 -3.26 2.96 -5.02
C ALA A 86 -2.44 2.74 -6.30
N ARG A 87 -2.81 3.41 -7.40
CA ARG A 87 -2.01 3.40 -8.64
C ARG A 87 -0.60 3.92 -8.36
N SER A 88 -0.45 5.02 -7.63
CA SER A 88 0.88 5.54 -7.25
C SER A 88 1.69 4.55 -6.41
N VAL A 89 1.05 3.78 -5.53
CA VAL A 89 1.73 2.72 -4.77
C VAL A 89 2.23 1.62 -5.71
N MET A 90 1.40 1.16 -6.65
CA MET A 90 1.84 0.16 -7.63
C MET A 90 2.93 0.66 -8.56
N GLU A 91 2.88 1.93 -8.99
CA GLU A 91 3.87 2.51 -9.91
C GLU A 91 5.25 2.71 -9.25
N GLU A 92 5.27 3.05 -7.95
CA GLU A 92 6.50 3.39 -7.22
C GLU A 92 7.11 2.19 -6.47
N LEU A 93 6.29 1.19 -6.11
CA LEU A 93 6.74 0.00 -5.42
C LEU A 93 6.87 -1.18 -6.40
N GLU A 94 7.79 -2.09 -6.10
CA GLU A 94 8.05 -3.25 -6.94
C GLU A 94 7.21 -4.46 -6.48
N ASP A 95 7.08 -5.45 -7.36
CA ASP A 95 6.52 -6.78 -7.07
C ASP A 95 5.02 -6.88 -6.70
N ILE A 96 4.27 -5.77 -6.76
CA ILE A 96 2.80 -5.78 -6.61
C ILE A 96 2.16 -6.28 -7.91
N VAL A 97 1.39 -7.36 -7.84
CA VAL A 97 0.79 -8.02 -9.02
C VAL A 97 -0.66 -7.61 -9.27
N ILE A 98 -1.43 -7.44 -8.20
CA ILE A 98 -2.82 -6.95 -8.23
C ILE A 98 -3.07 -6.12 -6.98
N SER A 99 -3.91 -5.10 -7.12
CA SER A 99 -4.47 -4.39 -5.98
C SER A 99 -6.00 -4.33 -6.09
N TYR A 100 -6.70 -4.38 -4.97
CA TYR A 100 -8.16 -4.29 -4.93
C TYR A 100 -8.62 -3.30 -3.87
N GLY A 101 -9.48 -2.36 -4.24
CA GLY A 101 -10.02 -1.33 -3.34
C GLY A 101 -11.53 -1.21 -3.39
N GLN A 102 -12.10 -0.93 -2.22
CA GLN A 102 -13.53 -0.67 -2.02
C GLN A 102 -13.70 0.27 -0.81
N SER A 103 -14.71 1.15 -0.83
CA SER A 103 -14.95 2.15 0.23
C SER A 103 -13.66 2.93 0.57
N ASP A 104 -13.14 2.72 1.78
CA ASP A 104 -11.98 3.35 2.39
C ASP A 104 -10.83 2.35 2.63
N GLU A 105 -10.90 1.15 2.05
CA GLU A 105 -9.82 0.14 2.10
C GLU A 105 -9.17 -0.12 0.73
N PHE A 106 -7.89 -0.52 0.77
CA PHE A 106 -7.15 -1.00 -0.40
C PHE A 106 -6.20 -2.14 -0.02
N SER A 107 -6.23 -3.22 -0.79
CA SER A 107 -5.34 -4.38 -0.63
C SER A 107 -4.30 -4.41 -1.75
N PHE A 108 -3.03 -4.59 -1.39
CA PHE A 108 -1.91 -4.71 -2.33
C PHE A 108 -1.31 -6.10 -2.20
N VAL A 109 -1.22 -6.84 -3.31
CA VAL A 109 -0.74 -8.22 -3.33
C VAL A 109 0.67 -8.24 -3.93
N PHE A 110 1.66 -8.58 -3.11
CA PHE A 110 3.02 -8.87 -3.56
C PHE A 110 3.15 -10.34 -3.95
N LYS A 111 3.89 -10.59 -5.04
CA LYS A 111 4.17 -11.95 -5.53
C LYS A 111 4.89 -12.83 -4.48
N ARG A 112 4.64 -14.14 -4.51
CA ARG A 112 5.23 -15.16 -3.63
C ARG A 112 6.75 -15.14 -3.69
N THR A 113 7.31 -14.97 -4.88
CA THR A 113 8.76 -14.96 -5.14
C THR A 113 9.44 -13.65 -4.74
N SER A 114 8.70 -12.64 -4.26
CA SER A 114 9.30 -11.34 -3.94
C SER A 114 10.39 -11.45 -2.88
N THR A 115 11.53 -10.83 -3.15
CA THR A 115 12.63 -10.67 -2.18
C THR A 115 12.75 -9.23 -1.69
N TRP A 116 11.79 -8.38 -2.03
CA TRP A 116 11.81 -6.96 -1.74
C TRP A 116 11.91 -6.70 -0.22
N PHE A 117 12.82 -5.81 0.18
CA PHE A 117 13.18 -5.57 1.58
C PHE A 117 13.44 -6.83 2.43
N LYS A 118 13.97 -7.90 1.83
CA LYS A 118 14.14 -9.21 2.49
C LYS A 118 12.82 -9.76 3.06
N ARG A 119 11.68 -9.37 2.50
CA ARG A 119 10.32 -9.74 2.94
C ARG A 119 9.98 -9.28 4.35
N ARG A 120 10.59 -8.22 4.86
CA ARG A 120 10.26 -7.67 6.19
C ARG A 120 8.87 -7.04 6.20
N ALA A 121 7.96 -7.55 7.00
CA ALA A 121 6.57 -7.11 7.07
C ALA A 121 6.45 -5.60 7.36
N SER A 122 7.23 -5.09 8.32
CA SER A 122 7.30 -3.66 8.68
C SER A 122 7.68 -2.78 7.50
N LYS A 123 8.63 -3.20 6.67
CA LYS A 123 9.04 -2.43 5.49
C LYS A 123 7.92 -2.40 4.45
N LEU A 124 7.34 -3.55 4.12
CA LEU A 124 6.24 -3.61 3.16
C LEU A 124 5.06 -2.74 3.61
N MET A 125 4.65 -2.89 4.87
CA MET A 125 3.54 -2.13 5.45
C MET A 125 3.80 -0.63 5.47
N THR A 126 4.97 -0.19 5.97
CA THR A 126 5.27 1.23 6.11
C THR A 126 5.44 1.91 4.77
N HIS A 127 6.09 1.28 3.79
CA HIS A 127 6.24 1.83 2.44
C HIS A 127 4.89 1.97 1.72
N VAL A 128 4.03 0.95 1.80
CA VAL A 128 2.68 1.00 1.22
C VAL A 128 1.84 2.09 1.91
N ALA A 129 1.79 2.10 3.24
CA ALA A 129 1.02 3.07 4.01
C ALA A 129 1.50 4.52 3.80
N SER A 130 2.83 4.75 3.81
CA SER A 130 3.39 6.09 3.63
C SER A 130 3.15 6.60 2.23
N GLN A 131 3.36 5.77 1.20
CA GLN A 131 3.18 6.15 -0.19
C GLN A 131 1.72 6.39 -0.53
N PHE A 132 0.81 5.59 0.04
CA PHE A 132 -0.62 5.79 -0.12
C PHE A 132 -1.07 7.11 0.55
N SER A 133 -0.67 7.33 1.80
CA SER A 133 -1.05 8.52 2.57
C SER A 133 -0.52 9.80 1.94
N SER A 134 0.74 9.81 1.49
CA SER A 134 1.33 10.97 0.80
C SER A 134 0.61 11.25 -0.51
N SER A 135 0.32 10.22 -1.29
CA SER A 135 -0.41 10.34 -2.55
C SER A 135 -1.84 10.84 -2.34
N TYR A 136 -2.53 10.40 -1.28
CA TYR A 136 -3.89 10.83 -0.96
C TYR A 136 -3.95 12.34 -0.70
N VAL A 137 -2.99 12.88 0.05
CA VAL A 137 -2.89 14.33 0.29
C VAL A 137 -2.44 15.07 -0.97
N PHE A 138 -1.46 14.53 -1.69
CA PHE A 138 -0.88 15.16 -2.87
C PHE A 138 -1.89 15.33 -4.01
N TYR A 139 -2.66 14.28 -4.29
CA TYR A 139 -3.66 14.27 -5.37
C TYR A 139 -5.03 14.79 -4.94
N TRP A 140 -5.23 15.18 -3.66
CA TRP A 140 -6.52 15.65 -3.16
C TRP A 140 -7.17 16.72 -4.05
N LYS A 141 -6.40 17.74 -4.42
CA LYS A 141 -6.87 18.88 -5.23
C LYS A 141 -7.37 18.44 -6.62
N GLU A 142 -6.83 17.38 -7.20
CA GLU A 142 -7.25 16.88 -8.51
C GLU A 142 -8.68 16.32 -8.49
N PHE A 143 -9.12 15.77 -7.35
CA PHE A 143 -10.44 15.13 -7.21
C PHE A 143 -11.46 15.99 -6.48
N PHE A 144 -11.01 16.78 -5.50
CA PHE A 144 -11.86 17.61 -4.65
C PHE A 144 -11.88 19.09 -5.06
N GLY A 145 -11.10 19.47 -6.07
CA GLY A 145 -11.07 20.83 -6.60
C GLY A 145 -10.71 21.85 -5.53
N GLU A 146 -11.61 22.82 -5.31
CA GLU A 146 -11.43 23.89 -4.33
C GLU A 146 -11.78 23.48 -2.90
N GLN A 147 -12.34 22.28 -2.68
CA GLN A 147 -12.65 21.83 -1.33
C GLN A 147 -11.35 21.54 -0.57
N PRO A 148 -11.06 22.28 0.53
CA PRO A 148 -9.81 22.11 1.25
C PRO A 148 -9.79 20.80 2.03
N LEU A 149 -8.60 20.20 2.12
CA LEU A 149 -8.34 19.11 3.06
C LEU A 149 -8.23 19.71 4.47
N LEU A 150 -9.17 19.39 5.35
CA LEU A 150 -9.27 20.00 6.68
C LEU A 150 -8.17 19.51 7.63
N TYR A 151 -7.75 18.25 7.47
CA TYR A 151 -6.67 17.63 8.24
C TYR A 151 -6.09 16.43 7.47
N PRO A 152 -4.81 16.08 7.70
CA PRO A 152 -4.21 14.91 7.05
C PRO A 152 -4.88 13.62 7.55
N PRO A 153 -5.34 12.74 6.64
CA PRO A 153 -5.91 11.45 7.02
C PRO A 153 -4.80 10.49 7.49
N GLY A 154 -5.19 9.50 8.28
CA GLY A 154 -4.34 8.36 8.63
C GLY A 154 -4.92 7.07 8.07
N PHE A 155 -4.06 6.10 7.80
CA PHE A 155 -4.45 4.77 7.34
C PHE A 155 -3.86 3.71 8.27
N ASP A 156 -4.70 2.78 8.73
CA ASP A 156 -4.25 1.55 9.37
C ASP A 156 -3.74 0.58 8.31
N GLY A 157 -2.73 -0.22 8.64
CA GLY A 157 -2.09 -1.15 7.72
C GLY A 157 -1.83 -2.49 8.39
N ARG A 158 -2.13 -3.58 7.69
CA ARG A 158 -1.79 -4.94 8.16
C ARG A 158 -1.22 -5.79 7.04
N VAL A 159 -0.37 -6.73 7.42
CA VAL A 159 0.26 -7.70 6.51
C VAL A 159 -0.32 -9.08 6.79
N VAL A 160 -0.78 -9.77 5.75
CA VAL A 160 -1.32 -11.14 5.82
C VAL A 160 -0.65 -12.00 4.77
N LEU A 161 -0.36 -13.26 5.11
CA LEU A 161 0.30 -14.21 4.22
C LEU A 161 -0.68 -15.26 3.72
N TYR A 162 -0.67 -15.51 2.41
CA TYR A 162 -1.48 -16.57 1.79
C TYR A 162 -0.58 -17.57 1.06
N PRO A 163 -0.62 -18.87 1.41
CA PRO A 163 0.34 -19.85 0.89
C PRO A 163 0.02 -20.36 -0.52
N SER A 164 -1.22 -20.19 -1.00
CA SER A 164 -1.65 -20.74 -2.29
C SER A 164 -2.44 -19.72 -3.12
N ASN A 165 -2.49 -19.97 -4.43
CA ASN A 165 -3.34 -19.23 -5.38
C ASN A 165 -4.80 -19.23 -4.92
N ARG A 166 -5.30 -20.38 -4.46
CA ARG A 166 -6.67 -20.50 -3.94
C ARG A 166 -6.93 -19.58 -2.77
N ASN A 167 -6.04 -19.54 -1.76
CA ASN A 167 -6.25 -18.67 -0.60
C ASN A 167 -6.23 -17.18 -0.97
N LEU A 168 -5.39 -16.80 -1.93
CA LEU A 168 -5.39 -15.43 -2.46
C LEU A 168 -6.70 -15.10 -3.18
N ARG A 169 -7.19 -15.98 -4.05
CA ARG A 169 -8.46 -15.82 -4.76
C ARG A 169 -9.63 -15.72 -3.78
N ASP A 170 -9.67 -16.59 -2.77
CA ASP A 170 -10.70 -16.58 -1.72
C ASP A 170 -10.66 -15.26 -0.93
N TYR A 171 -9.46 -14.74 -0.63
CA TYR A 171 -9.31 -13.44 0.03
C TYR A 171 -9.89 -12.29 -0.81
N LEU A 172 -9.51 -12.19 -2.09
CA LEU A 172 -10.00 -11.13 -2.98
C LEU A 172 -11.50 -11.26 -3.23
N SER A 173 -12.00 -12.49 -3.37
CA SER A 173 -13.43 -12.79 -3.46
C SER A 173 -14.18 -12.35 -2.21
N TRP A 174 -13.62 -12.59 -1.02
CA TRP A 174 -14.18 -12.13 0.23
C TRP A 174 -14.26 -10.60 0.31
N ARG A 175 -13.23 -9.88 -0.17
CA ARG A 175 -13.26 -8.41 -0.23
C ARG A 175 -14.31 -7.89 -1.23
N GLN A 176 -14.46 -8.54 -2.38
CA GLN A 176 -15.48 -8.13 -3.36
C GLN A 176 -16.91 -8.47 -2.92
N ALA A 177 -17.12 -9.60 -2.24
CA ALA A 177 -18.42 -9.93 -1.65
C ALA A 177 -18.81 -8.92 -0.55
N ASP A 178 -17.84 -8.51 0.29
CA ASP A 178 -18.04 -7.46 1.30
C ASP A 178 -18.43 -6.11 0.67
N CYS A 179 -17.76 -5.72 -0.43
CA CYS A 179 -18.12 -4.55 -1.22
C CYS A 179 -19.58 -4.61 -1.70
N HIS A 180 -20.01 -5.74 -2.26
CA HIS A 180 -21.38 -5.90 -2.74
C HIS A 180 -22.43 -5.78 -1.62
N ILE A 181 -22.21 -6.47 -0.50
CA ILE A 181 -23.11 -6.45 0.66
C ILE A 181 -23.22 -5.03 1.23
N ASN A 182 -22.08 -4.38 1.46
CA ASN A 182 -22.03 -3.03 2.03
C ASN A 182 -22.64 -1.99 1.08
N ASN A 183 -22.36 -2.08 -0.23
CA ASN A 183 -22.93 -1.15 -1.20
C ASN A 183 -24.45 -1.32 -1.30
N LEU A 184 -24.97 -2.56 -1.37
CA LEU A 184 -26.42 -2.78 -1.42
C LEU A 184 -27.11 -2.22 -0.17
N TYR A 185 -26.56 -2.49 1.02
CA TYR A 185 -27.07 -1.95 2.28
C TYR A 185 -27.03 -0.41 2.30
N ASN A 186 -25.89 0.19 1.97
CA ASN A 186 -25.73 1.64 1.99
C ASN A 186 -26.64 2.33 0.97
N THR A 187 -26.80 1.77 -0.23
CA THR A 187 -27.69 2.33 -1.26
C THR A 187 -29.13 2.37 -0.78
N VAL A 188 -29.67 1.27 -0.25
CA VAL A 188 -31.04 1.27 0.26
C VAL A 188 -31.18 2.15 1.51
N PHE A 189 -30.22 2.11 2.43
CA PHE A 189 -30.22 2.93 3.63
C PHE A 189 -30.28 4.43 3.32
N TRP A 190 -29.36 4.92 2.48
CA TRP A 190 -29.34 6.34 2.13
C TRP A 190 -30.49 6.75 1.22
N THR A 191 -31.03 5.84 0.39
CA THR A 191 -32.24 6.11 -0.37
C THR A 191 -33.45 6.31 0.55
N LEU A 192 -33.62 5.46 1.56
CA LEU A 192 -34.67 5.61 2.58
C LEU A 192 -34.55 6.93 3.33
N VAL A 193 -33.33 7.35 3.67
CA VAL A 193 -33.09 8.62 4.38
C VAL A 193 -33.33 9.83 3.47
N GLN A 194 -32.72 9.85 2.28
CA GLN A 194 -32.71 11.04 1.42
C GLN A 194 -33.98 11.19 0.57
N LYS A 195 -34.49 10.10 0.01
CA LYS A 195 -35.71 10.10 -0.81
C LYS A 195 -36.95 9.72 -0.01
N GLY A 196 -36.82 8.77 0.91
CA GLY A 196 -37.93 8.31 1.76
C GLY A 196 -38.24 9.24 2.93
N GLY A 197 -37.32 10.14 3.30
CA GLY A 197 -37.49 11.06 4.42
C GLY A 197 -37.41 10.40 5.80
N LEU A 198 -36.91 9.15 5.89
CA LEU A 198 -36.72 8.46 7.16
C LEU A 198 -35.52 9.05 7.92
N THR A 199 -35.59 9.00 9.25
CA THR A 199 -34.38 9.21 10.07
C THR A 199 -33.42 8.02 9.92
N THR A 200 -32.15 8.22 10.25
CA THR A 200 -31.13 7.15 10.21
C THR A 200 -31.52 5.94 11.07
N VAL A 201 -32.12 6.17 12.24
CA VAL A 201 -32.58 5.12 13.15
C VAL A 201 -33.74 4.33 12.53
N GLN A 202 -34.72 5.03 11.94
CA GLN A 202 -35.86 4.37 11.27
C GLN A 202 -35.42 3.56 10.05
N ALA A 203 -34.46 4.08 9.27
CA ALA A 203 -33.91 3.36 8.13
C ALA A 203 -33.17 2.09 8.56
N GLU A 204 -32.39 2.15 9.65
CA GLU A 204 -31.73 0.98 10.23
C GLU A 204 -32.74 -0.07 10.71
N ASP A 205 -33.75 0.36 11.47
CA ASP A 205 -34.81 -0.54 11.96
C ASP A 205 -35.59 -1.18 10.81
N ARG A 206 -35.85 -0.45 9.71
CA ARG A 206 -36.54 -0.98 8.53
C ARG A 206 -35.74 -2.04 7.79
N LEU A 207 -34.41 -1.92 7.80
CA LEU A 207 -33.50 -2.85 7.13
C LEU A 207 -33.06 -4.02 8.01
N LYS A 208 -33.33 -3.96 9.31
CA LYS A 208 -32.97 -5.00 10.27
C LYS A 208 -33.64 -6.33 9.90
N GLY A 209 -32.83 -7.38 9.77
CA GLY A 209 -33.31 -8.73 9.43
C GLY A 209 -33.68 -8.94 7.95
N THR A 210 -33.58 -7.92 7.10
CA THR A 210 -33.86 -8.06 5.66
C THR A 210 -32.76 -8.83 4.94
N LEU A 211 -33.12 -9.58 3.91
CA LEU A 211 -32.21 -10.28 3.01
C LEU A 211 -31.79 -9.36 1.84
N ALA A 212 -30.93 -9.87 0.95
CA ALA A 212 -30.51 -9.11 -0.24
C ALA A 212 -31.66 -8.90 -1.23
N ALA A 213 -32.55 -9.88 -1.39
CA ALA A 213 -33.73 -9.78 -2.26
C ALA A 213 -34.66 -8.65 -1.79
N ASP A 214 -34.98 -8.63 -0.49
CA ASP A 214 -35.83 -7.58 0.11
C ASP A 214 -35.26 -6.17 -0.10
N LYS A 215 -33.94 -5.99 0.02
CA LYS A 215 -33.29 -4.69 -0.21
C LYS A 215 -33.41 -4.23 -1.67
N ASN A 216 -33.30 -5.16 -2.62
CA ASN A 216 -33.53 -4.87 -4.03
C ASN A 216 -35.00 -4.54 -4.29
N GLU A 217 -35.92 -5.26 -3.67
CA GLU A 217 -37.36 -5.02 -3.80
C GLU A 217 -37.77 -3.65 -3.24
N ILE A 218 -37.21 -3.23 -2.09
CA ILE A 218 -37.41 -1.88 -1.54
C ILE A 218 -36.91 -0.81 -2.51
N LEU A 219 -35.70 -0.96 -3.05
CA LEU A 219 -35.15 0.00 -4.01
C LEU A 219 -36.02 0.11 -5.27
N PHE A 220 -36.51 -1.01 -5.78
CA PHE A 220 -37.30 -1.04 -7.01
C PHE A 220 -38.73 -0.56 -6.80
N SER A 221 -39.44 -1.09 -5.81
CA SER A 221 -40.87 -0.84 -5.61
C SER A 221 -41.15 0.55 -5.04
N ASP A 222 -40.34 1.00 -4.07
CA ASP A 222 -40.60 2.25 -3.37
C ASP A 222 -39.95 3.46 -4.07
N PHE A 223 -38.88 3.24 -4.84
CA PHE A 223 -38.05 4.32 -5.40
C PHE A 223 -37.76 4.21 -6.90
N ASP A 224 -38.23 3.16 -7.59
CA ASP A 224 -37.95 2.88 -9.00
C ASP A 224 -36.44 2.84 -9.33
N ILE A 225 -35.64 2.31 -8.40
CA ILE A 225 -34.19 2.17 -8.54
C ILE A 225 -33.83 0.70 -8.78
N ASN A 226 -33.28 0.42 -9.96
CA ASN A 226 -32.69 -0.88 -10.25
C ASN A 226 -31.21 -0.91 -9.83
N TYR A 227 -30.90 -1.62 -8.74
CA TYR A 227 -29.53 -1.75 -8.24
C TYR A 227 -28.55 -2.28 -9.30
N ASN A 228 -28.98 -3.12 -10.24
CA ASN A 228 -28.09 -3.64 -11.29
C ASN A 228 -27.62 -2.57 -12.29
N ASN A 229 -28.29 -1.42 -12.32
CA ASN A 229 -27.90 -0.28 -13.14
C ASN A 229 -26.95 0.68 -12.40
N GLU A 230 -26.71 0.47 -11.11
CA GLU A 230 -25.71 1.23 -10.36
C GLU A 230 -24.31 1.02 -10.95
N SER A 231 -23.44 2.02 -10.75
CA SER A 231 -22.07 2.02 -11.25
C SER A 231 -21.35 0.72 -10.88
N ALA A 232 -20.67 0.12 -11.86
CA ALA A 232 -19.88 -1.07 -11.64
C ALA A 232 -18.80 -0.84 -10.57
N GLN A 233 -18.22 0.37 -10.53
CA GLN A 233 -17.25 0.75 -9.49
C GLN A 233 -17.85 0.66 -8.07
N HIS A 234 -19.12 1.04 -7.89
CA HIS A 234 -19.78 0.97 -6.58
C HIS A 234 -20.15 -0.46 -6.20
N ARG A 235 -20.58 -1.26 -7.18
CA ARG A 235 -21.03 -2.64 -6.94
C ARG A 235 -19.91 -3.66 -6.81
N LYS A 236 -18.79 -3.44 -7.51
CA LYS A 236 -17.70 -4.41 -7.65
C LYS A 236 -16.38 -3.91 -7.09
N GLY A 237 -16.26 -2.62 -6.76
CA GLY A 237 -15.01 -2.00 -6.34
C GLY A 237 -14.08 -1.75 -7.54
N THR A 238 -12.79 -1.64 -7.24
CA THR A 238 -11.75 -1.37 -8.26
C THR A 238 -10.59 -2.34 -8.12
N ALA A 239 -10.37 -3.17 -9.14
CA ALA A 239 -9.16 -3.96 -9.29
C ALA A 239 -8.14 -3.18 -10.13
N LEU A 240 -6.89 -3.17 -9.69
CA LEU A 240 -5.76 -2.58 -10.41
C LEU A 240 -4.80 -3.68 -10.82
N ILE A 241 -4.52 -3.79 -12.10
CA ILE A 241 -3.60 -4.78 -12.68
C ILE A 241 -2.66 -4.11 -13.69
N TRP A 242 -1.57 -4.80 -13.98
CA TRP A 242 -0.58 -4.32 -14.93
C TRP A 242 -0.87 -4.80 -16.35
N GLU A 243 -1.21 -3.89 -17.25
CA GLU A 243 -1.42 -4.21 -18.66
C GLU A 243 -0.27 -3.68 -19.52
N LYS A 244 0.06 -4.41 -20.60
CA LYS A 244 0.96 -3.91 -21.65
C LYS A 244 0.16 -3.05 -22.61
N ARG A 245 0.56 -1.78 -22.77
CA ARG A 245 0.03 -0.90 -23.80
C ARG A 245 1.13 -0.42 -24.71
N ASP A 246 0.81 -0.43 -26.01
CA ASP A 246 1.68 0.08 -27.05
C ASP A 246 1.42 1.57 -27.24
N GLU A 247 2.40 2.40 -26.87
CA GLU A 247 2.35 3.85 -27.03
C GLU A 247 3.13 4.23 -28.28
N THR A 248 2.46 4.86 -29.24
CA THR A 248 3.13 5.46 -30.41
C THR A 248 3.57 6.87 -30.05
N VAL A 249 4.88 7.08 -29.92
CA VAL A 249 5.46 8.39 -29.63
C VAL A 249 6.16 8.89 -30.88
N THR A 250 5.78 10.08 -31.33
CA THR A 250 6.49 10.77 -32.41
C THR A 250 7.83 11.26 -31.88
N LYS A 251 8.92 10.73 -32.42
CA LYS A 251 10.28 11.18 -32.12
C LYS A 251 10.84 11.93 -33.30
N ARG A 252 11.37 13.13 -33.03
CA ARG A 252 12.26 13.83 -33.96
C ARG A 252 13.60 13.10 -33.98
N MET A 253 13.92 12.50 -35.11
CA MET A 253 15.21 11.87 -35.33
C MET A 253 15.99 12.69 -36.36
N LYS A 254 17.22 13.03 -36.01
CA LYS A 254 18.16 13.70 -36.90
C LYS A 254 19.10 12.64 -37.48
N VAL A 255 18.93 12.34 -38.76
CA VAL A 255 19.87 11.46 -39.50
C VAL A 255 21.05 12.33 -39.94
N PRO A 256 22.31 11.87 -39.89
CA PRO A 256 23.43 12.64 -40.43
C PRO A 256 23.18 12.90 -41.93
N ASN A 257 23.18 14.18 -42.33
CA ASN A 257 22.91 14.68 -43.69
C ASN A 257 21.44 14.74 -44.21
N GLU A 258 20.41 14.62 -43.36
CA GLU A 258 19.02 14.92 -43.77
C GLU A 258 18.28 15.86 -42.80
N GLU A 259 17.22 16.51 -43.29
CA GLU A 259 16.29 17.31 -42.47
C GLU A 259 15.59 16.45 -41.39
N GLU A 260 15.24 17.08 -40.27
CA GLU A 260 14.58 16.41 -39.14
C GLU A 260 13.25 15.80 -39.59
N LYS A 261 13.14 14.47 -39.50
CA LYS A 261 11.90 13.74 -39.78
C LYS A 261 11.26 13.29 -38.47
N ASP A 262 9.95 13.51 -38.38
CA ASP A 262 9.10 12.97 -37.32
C ASP A 262 8.86 11.48 -37.61
N VAL A 263 9.47 10.61 -36.80
CA VAL A 263 9.31 9.15 -36.90
C VAL A 263 8.38 8.68 -35.78
N ALA A 264 7.30 8.01 -36.14
CA ALA A 264 6.42 7.34 -35.18
C ALA A 264 7.12 6.09 -34.63
N VAL A 265 7.41 6.07 -33.32
CA VAL A 265 8.03 4.93 -32.64
C VAL A 265 7.03 4.34 -31.65
N THR A 266 6.58 3.12 -31.92
CA THR A 266 5.74 2.36 -30.99
C THR A 266 6.60 1.72 -29.89
N ARG A 267 6.27 1.97 -28.63
CA ARG A 267 6.94 1.41 -27.45
C ARG A 267 5.90 0.73 -26.56
N SER A 268 6.12 -0.54 -26.29
CA SER A 268 5.31 -1.28 -25.31
C SER A 268 5.73 -0.89 -23.89
N ARG A 269 4.78 -0.44 -23.07
CA ARG A 269 4.98 -0.09 -21.65
C ARG A 269 3.94 -0.78 -20.80
N ARG A 270 4.34 -1.22 -19.61
CA ARG A 270 3.39 -1.69 -18.60
C ARG A 270 2.80 -0.50 -17.86
N ARG A 271 1.48 -0.45 -17.75
CA ARG A 271 0.74 0.55 -16.98
C ARG A 271 -0.26 -0.13 -16.06
N VAL A 272 -0.60 0.56 -14.98
CA VAL A 272 -1.60 0.11 -14.01
C VAL A 272 -2.99 0.58 -14.46
N GLU A 273 -3.80 -0.35 -14.92
CA GLU A 273 -5.16 -0.10 -15.41
C GLU A 273 -6.21 -0.52 -14.37
N ALA A 274 -7.36 0.16 -14.40
CA ALA A 274 -8.42 -0.02 -13.43
C ALA A 274 -9.60 -0.78 -14.04
N HIS A 275 -10.05 -1.82 -13.34
CA HIS A 275 -11.13 -2.70 -13.77
C HIS A 275 -12.22 -2.74 -12.70
N HIS A 276 -13.47 -2.63 -13.13
CA HIS A 276 -14.66 -2.69 -12.28
C HIS A 276 -15.48 -3.94 -12.63
N CYS A 277 -14.84 -5.10 -12.64
CA CYS A 277 -15.42 -6.38 -13.04
C CYS A 277 -15.51 -7.35 -11.85
N ASP A 278 -16.15 -8.49 -12.07
CA ASP A 278 -16.19 -9.59 -11.13
C ASP A 278 -14.83 -10.30 -11.08
N ILE A 279 -14.22 -10.38 -9.90
CA ILE A 279 -12.96 -11.11 -9.65
C ILE A 279 -13.19 -12.38 -8.82
N ILE A 280 -14.46 -12.70 -8.52
CA ILE A 280 -14.86 -13.92 -7.82
C ILE A 280 -14.86 -15.10 -8.79
N GLY A 281 -15.52 -14.94 -9.94
CA GLY A 281 -15.57 -15.96 -10.99
C GLY A 281 -14.23 -16.24 -11.66
N ASP A 282 -14.13 -17.36 -12.36
CA ASP A 282 -12.89 -17.80 -13.02
C ASP A 282 -12.47 -16.92 -14.20
N GLN A 283 -13.43 -16.30 -14.91
CA GLN A 283 -13.19 -15.52 -16.13
C GLN A 283 -12.07 -14.47 -15.97
N PHE A 284 -12.09 -13.70 -14.88
CA PHE A 284 -11.06 -12.68 -14.64
C PHE A 284 -9.66 -13.29 -14.51
N TRP A 285 -9.55 -14.46 -13.89
CA TRP A 285 -8.27 -15.15 -13.69
C TRP A 285 -7.79 -15.87 -14.95
N GLU A 286 -8.72 -16.31 -15.80
CA GLU A 286 -8.43 -16.87 -17.12
C GLU A 286 -8.00 -15.79 -18.12
N ASP A 287 -8.58 -14.59 -18.03
CA ASP A 287 -8.20 -13.43 -18.86
C ASP A 287 -6.85 -12.82 -18.44
N HIS A 288 -6.47 -12.99 -17.16
CA HIS A 288 -5.25 -12.43 -16.58
C HIS A 288 -4.41 -13.50 -15.83
N PRO A 289 -3.95 -14.57 -16.52
CA PRO A 289 -3.23 -15.68 -15.89
C PRO A 289 -1.89 -15.26 -15.28
N GLU A 290 -1.30 -14.14 -15.71
CA GLU A 290 -0.03 -13.62 -15.22
C GLU A 290 -0.05 -13.11 -13.77
N ILE A 291 -1.23 -12.93 -13.17
CA ILE A 291 -1.37 -12.47 -11.79
C ILE A 291 -1.03 -13.59 -10.81
N LEU A 292 -1.41 -14.82 -11.15
CA LEU A 292 -1.16 -16.00 -10.32
C LEU A 292 0.17 -16.63 -10.75
N GLU A 293 1.05 -16.88 -9.79
CA GLU A 293 2.32 -17.55 -10.08
C GLU A 293 2.05 -19.05 -10.24
N ASP A 294 2.90 -19.72 -11.01
CA ASP A 294 2.85 -21.19 -11.12
C ASP A 294 3.12 -21.83 -9.75
N ASP A 295 2.39 -22.90 -9.42
CA ASP A 295 2.54 -23.62 -8.15
C ASP A 295 3.83 -24.44 -8.08
N SER A 296 4.56 -24.55 -9.20
CA SER A 296 5.90 -25.14 -9.25
C SER A 296 7.07 -24.21 -8.87
N CYS A 297 6.80 -22.95 -8.52
CA CYS A 297 7.82 -21.93 -8.17
C CYS A 297 8.20 -21.90 -6.67
#